data_AF-A0A5J4Q300-F1
#
_entry.id   AF-A0A5J4Q300-F1
#
_cell.length_a   1.000
_cell.length_b   1.000
_cell.length_c   1.000
_cell.angle_alpha   90.00
_cell.angle_beta   90.00
_cell.angle_gamma   90.00
#
_symmetry.space_group_name_H-M   'P 1'
#
loop_
_entity.id
_entity.type
_entity.pdbx_description
1 polymer ?
#
loop_
_entity_poly.entity_id
_entity_poly.type
_entity_poly.pdbx_seq_one_letter_code
_entity_poly.pdbx_strand_id
1 'polypeptide(L)'
;FMSTHPELYKQLAGSPANVAKMIAYEKALSNKTVYWIPKEKIPTKGFSWIKDGDIIAITTPVPGLDITHIGIAVYMEDELHLLHASSLKREVVIGEMPLNEQLKKDKNMSGIRVLRMKR
;
A
#
# COMPACT_ATOMS: atom_id res chain seq x y z
N PHE A 1 -12.05 -5.46 6.01
CA PHE A 1 -11.20 -6.58 6.47
C PHE A 1 -11.25 -6.71 7.99
N MET A 2 -11.12 -5.61 8.72
CA MET A 2 -10.99 -5.64 10.18
C MET A 2 -12.25 -6.15 10.87
N SER A 3 -13.45 -5.73 10.43
CA SER A 3 -14.70 -6.16 11.06
C SER A 3 -15.03 -7.64 10.86
N THR A 4 -14.50 -8.25 9.80
CA THR A 4 -14.69 -9.67 9.48
C THR A 4 -13.62 -10.58 10.08
N HIS A 5 -12.55 -10.01 10.64
CA HIS A 5 -11.46 -10.72 11.34
C HIS A 5 -11.10 -10.03 12.67
N PRO A 6 -12.08 -9.75 13.56
CA PRO A 6 -11.84 -8.96 14.77
C PRO A 6 -10.87 -9.63 15.74
N GLU A 7 -10.71 -10.95 15.70
CA GLU A 7 -9.78 -11.74 16.51
C GLU A 7 -8.31 -11.40 16.25
N LEU A 8 -7.98 -10.85 15.08
CA LEU A 8 -6.62 -10.43 14.73
C LEU A 8 -6.23 -9.10 15.40
N TYR A 9 -7.18 -8.38 15.99
CA TYR A 9 -6.99 -7.03 16.51
C TYR A 9 -7.40 -6.96 17.98
N LYS A 10 -6.45 -6.75 18.89
CA LYS A 10 -6.66 -6.69 20.35
C LYS A 10 -7.81 -5.75 20.75
N GLN A 11 -7.97 -4.63 20.07
CA GLN A 11 -8.98 -3.60 20.37
C GLN A 11 -10.38 -3.94 19.82
N LEU A 12 -10.49 -4.93 18.93
CA LEU A 12 -11.75 -5.42 18.37
C LEU A 12 -12.17 -6.76 19.00
N ALA A 13 -11.20 -7.61 19.34
CA ALA A 13 -11.43 -8.86 20.04
C ALA A 13 -12.20 -8.61 21.34
N GLY A 14 -13.41 -9.14 21.43
CA GLY A 14 -14.30 -8.95 22.59
C GLY A 14 -14.98 -7.59 22.70
N SER A 15 -14.89 -6.71 21.69
CA SER A 15 -15.54 -5.40 21.68
C SER A 15 -16.53 -5.23 20.51
N PRO A 16 -17.80 -5.70 20.66
CA PRO A 16 -18.82 -5.53 19.64
C PRO A 16 -19.06 -4.06 19.25
N ALA A 17 -18.91 -3.14 20.19
CA ALA A 17 -19.06 -1.70 19.95
C ALA A 17 -17.98 -1.15 18.99
N ASN A 18 -16.73 -1.60 19.12
CA ASN A 18 -15.66 -1.17 18.21
C ASN A 18 -15.81 -1.82 16.83
N VAL A 19 -16.25 -3.09 16.77
CA VAL A 19 -16.58 -3.76 15.50
C VAL A 19 -17.67 -3.00 14.77
N ALA A 20 -18.74 -2.58 15.45
CA ALA A 20 -19.82 -1.80 14.84
C ALA A 20 -19.33 -0.47 14.25
N LYS A 21 -18.41 0.23 14.94
CA LYS A 21 -17.78 1.45 14.41
C LYS A 21 -16.96 1.16 13.14
N MET A 22 -16.18 0.08 13.14
CA MET A 22 -15.40 -0.32 11.96
C MET A 22 -16.30 -0.66 10.76
N ILE A 23 -17.42 -1.36 10.98
CA ILE A 23 -18.41 -1.64 9.92
C ILE A 23 -18.94 -0.33 9.32
N ALA A 24 -19.23 0.67 10.14
CA ALA A 24 -19.71 1.96 9.65
C ALA A 24 -18.66 2.68 8.77
N TYR A 25 -17.38 2.67 9.18
CA TYR A 25 -16.30 3.24 8.37
C TYR A 25 -16.05 2.44 7.07
N GLU A 26 -16.00 1.12 7.15
CA GLU A 26 -15.83 0.25 5.98
C GLU A 26 -16.96 0.51 4.97
N LYS A 27 -18.23 0.54 5.41
CA LYS A 27 -19.38 0.87 4.55
C LYS A 27 -19.29 2.26 3.92
N ALA A 28 -18.82 3.27 4.67
CA ALA A 28 -18.68 4.64 4.18
C ALA A 28 -17.55 4.81 3.15
N LEU A 29 -16.55 3.91 3.14
CA LEU A 29 -15.42 3.93 2.22
C LEU A 29 -15.61 3.00 1.02
N SER A 30 -16.35 1.91 1.19
CA SER A 30 -16.67 0.95 0.12
C SER A 30 -17.35 1.62 -1.08
N ASN A 31 -17.10 1.07 -2.27
CA ASN A 31 -17.63 1.52 -3.56
C ASN A 31 -17.25 2.96 -3.98
N LYS A 32 -16.38 3.64 -3.24
CA LYS A 32 -15.79 4.90 -3.71
C LYS A 32 -14.78 4.62 -4.81
N THR A 33 -14.89 5.34 -5.91
CA THR A 33 -13.89 5.29 -6.97
C THR A 33 -12.61 5.98 -6.51
N VAL A 34 -11.49 5.28 -6.65
CA VAL A 34 -10.15 5.82 -6.43
C VAL A 34 -9.25 5.48 -7.62
N TYR A 35 -8.38 6.41 -7.99
CA TYR A 35 -7.39 6.18 -9.04
C TYR A 35 -6.17 5.47 -8.45
N TRP A 36 -5.66 4.51 -9.22
CA TRP A 36 -4.48 3.71 -8.92
C TRP A 36 -3.86 3.23 -10.24
N ILE A 37 -2.62 2.77 -10.18
CA ILE A 37 -1.87 2.29 -11.34
C ILE A 37 -1.64 0.78 -11.16
N PRO A 38 -2.19 -0.07 -12.06
CA PRO A 38 -1.89 -1.50 -12.07
C PRO A 38 -0.40 -1.77 -12.23
N LYS A 39 0.14 -2.74 -11.48
CA LYS A 39 1.58 -3.01 -11.45
C LYS A 39 2.17 -3.35 -12.81
N GLU A 40 1.37 -3.91 -13.71
CA GLU A 40 1.77 -4.27 -15.07
C GLU A 40 2.06 -3.04 -15.93
N LYS A 41 1.51 -1.88 -15.57
CA LYS A 41 1.69 -0.60 -16.28
C LYS A 41 2.84 0.24 -15.75
N ILE A 42 3.47 -0.15 -14.63
CA ILE A 42 4.53 0.64 -14.00
C ILE A 42 5.87 0.26 -14.66
N PRO A 43 6.52 1.17 -15.41
CA PRO A 43 7.83 0.93 -15.97
C PRO A 43 8.90 0.97 -14.87
N THR A 44 10.08 0.39 -15.13
CA THR A 44 11.22 0.39 -14.19
C THR A 44 11.66 1.81 -13.81
N LYS A 45 11.64 2.74 -14.78
CA LYS A 45 11.92 4.16 -14.58
C LYS A 45 10.80 4.95 -13.87
N GLY A 46 9.71 4.30 -13.49
CA GLY A 46 8.51 4.99 -13.01
C GLY A 46 7.92 5.98 -14.03
N PHE A 47 7.09 6.90 -13.56
CA PHE A 47 6.50 7.94 -14.40
C PHE A 47 7.11 9.29 -14.05
N SER A 48 7.25 10.18 -15.04
CA SER A 48 7.82 11.53 -14.85
C SER A 48 7.08 12.41 -13.84
N TRP A 49 5.85 12.06 -13.47
CA TRP A 49 5.05 12.77 -12.47
C TRP A 49 5.21 12.20 -11.06
N ILE A 50 5.80 11.01 -10.89
CA ILE A 50 6.25 10.49 -9.60
C ILE A 50 7.59 11.16 -9.28
N LYS A 51 7.75 11.64 -8.05
CA LYS A 51 8.95 12.34 -7.61
C LYS A 51 9.52 11.69 -6.36
N ASP A 52 10.81 11.89 -6.14
CA ASP A 52 11.42 11.59 -4.85
C ASP A 52 10.62 12.18 -3.70
N GLY A 53 10.39 11.37 -2.66
CA GLY A 53 9.60 11.76 -1.51
C GLY A 53 8.09 11.55 -1.63
N ASP A 54 7.57 11.13 -2.80
CA ASP A 54 6.17 10.71 -2.90
C ASP A 54 5.90 9.50 -2.01
N ILE A 55 4.73 9.50 -1.37
CA ILE A 55 4.24 8.34 -0.63
C ILE A 55 3.63 7.37 -1.63
N ILE A 56 4.14 6.15 -1.64
CA ILE A 56 3.63 5.04 -2.45
C ILE A 56 2.81 4.13 -1.54
N ALA A 57 1.51 4.04 -1.80
CA ALA A 57 0.61 3.10 -1.13
C ALA A 57 0.32 1.93 -2.06
N ILE A 58 0.75 0.73 -1.68
CA ILE A 58 0.66 -0.47 -2.52
C ILE A 58 -0.73 -1.10 -2.36
N THR A 59 -1.48 -1.13 -3.47
CA THR A 59 -2.82 -1.73 -3.50
C THR A 59 -2.76 -3.24 -3.48
N THR A 60 -3.83 -3.89 -3.02
CA THR A 60 -3.90 -5.35 -2.88
C THR A 60 -5.19 -5.95 -3.43
N PRO A 61 -5.17 -7.18 -3.97
CA PRO A 61 -6.39 -7.92 -4.30
C PRO A 61 -6.98 -8.68 -3.10
N VAL A 62 -6.39 -8.57 -1.90
CA VAL A 62 -6.88 -9.27 -0.70
C VAL A 62 -8.32 -8.84 -0.39
N PRO A 63 -9.29 -9.78 -0.29
CA PRO A 63 -10.69 -9.44 -0.06
C PRO A 63 -10.91 -8.54 1.16
N GLY A 64 -11.52 -7.38 0.94
CA GLY A 64 -11.87 -6.43 2.00
C GLY A 64 -10.72 -5.55 2.51
N LEU A 65 -9.54 -5.58 1.88
CA LEU A 65 -8.39 -4.72 2.17
C LEU A 65 -7.99 -3.93 0.91
N ASP A 66 -7.63 -2.66 1.07
CA ASP A 66 -7.31 -1.76 -0.04
C ASP A 66 -5.80 -1.57 -0.23
N ILE A 67 -5.05 -1.38 0.87
CA ILE A 67 -3.59 -1.16 0.88
C ILE A 67 -2.91 -2.21 1.76
N THR A 68 -1.84 -2.84 1.25
CA THR A 68 -1.07 -3.87 2.00
C THR A 68 0.24 -3.32 2.58
N HIS A 69 0.85 -2.33 1.91
CA HIS A 69 2.15 -1.81 2.31
C HIS A 69 2.36 -0.37 1.85
N ILE A 70 3.28 0.36 2.48
CA ILE A 70 3.59 1.75 2.17
C ILE A 70 5.10 1.97 2.18
N GLY A 71 5.57 2.87 1.33
CA GLY A 71 6.94 3.40 1.38
C GLY A 71 7.04 4.77 0.72
N ILE A 72 8.28 5.24 0.54
CA ILE A 72 8.60 6.51 -0.08
C ILE A 72 9.31 6.24 -1.42
N ALA A 73 8.89 6.93 -2.48
CA ALA A 73 9.54 6.88 -3.78
C ALA A 73 10.97 7.45 -3.67
N VAL A 74 11.94 6.69 -4.18
CA VAL A 74 13.34 7.11 -4.30
C VAL A 74 13.85 6.67 -5.67
N TYR A 75 14.45 7.58 -6.42
CA TYR A 75 15.10 7.30 -7.68
C TYR A 75 16.57 6.96 -7.47
N MET A 76 17.00 5.82 -8.00
CA MET A 76 18.41 5.39 -8.03
C MET A 76 18.77 5.07 -9.48
N GLU A 77 19.80 5.72 -10.03
CA GLU A 77 20.25 5.48 -11.41
C GLU A 77 19.11 5.49 -12.45
N ASP A 78 18.19 6.46 -12.33
CA ASP A 78 16.97 6.62 -13.15
C ASP A 78 15.89 5.53 -12.98
N GLU A 79 16.03 4.63 -12.02
CA GLU A 79 15.04 3.61 -11.69
C GLU A 79 14.23 4.00 -10.44
N LEU A 80 12.93 3.71 -10.44
CA LEU A 80 12.06 3.99 -9.30
C LEU A 80 12.16 2.86 -8.28
N HIS A 81 12.71 3.16 -7.10
CA HIS A 81 12.78 2.27 -5.95
C HIS A 81 11.85 2.73 -4.82
N LEU A 82 11.81 1.92 -3.77
CA LEU A 82 11.00 2.16 -2.58
C LEU A 82 11.88 2.16 -1.34
N LEU A 83 11.89 3.29 -0.61
CA LEU A 83 12.39 3.36 0.75
C LEU A 83 11.26 2.94 1.70
N HIS A 84 11.42 1.82 2.42
CA HIS A 84 10.37 1.30 3.30
C HIS A 84 10.92 0.50 4.48
N ALA A 85 10.09 0.37 5.53
CA ALA A 85 10.34 -0.61 6.58
C ALA A 85 10.08 -2.02 6.04
N SER A 86 11.09 -2.88 6.05
CA SER A 86 10.98 -4.26 5.59
C SER A 86 10.83 -5.20 6.77
N SER A 87 9.72 -5.93 6.83
CA SER A 87 9.53 -6.98 7.84
C SER A 87 10.51 -8.14 7.66
N LEU A 88 10.92 -8.42 6.42
CA LEU A 88 11.90 -9.46 6.07
C LEU A 88 13.31 -9.09 6.55
N LYS A 89 13.73 -7.84 6.33
CA LYS A 89 15.07 -7.36 6.71
C LYS A 89 15.12 -6.81 8.14
N ARG A 90 13.96 -6.56 8.76
CA ARG A 90 13.79 -5.98 10.11
C ARG A 90 14.40 -4.58 10.28
N GLU A 91 14.52 -3.84 9.19
CA GLU A 91 15.07 -2.48 9.17
C GLU A 91 14.44 -1.66 8.03
N VAL A 92 14.73 -0.36 8.01
CA VAL A 92 14.36 0.52 6.90
C VAL A 92 15.41 0.36 5.80
N VAL A 93 14.95 -0.01 4.61
CA VAL A 93 15.82 -0.27 3.44
C VAL A 93 15.32 0.49 2.24
N ILE A 94 16.23 0.76 1.30
CA ILE A 94 15.84 0.97 -0.09
C ILE A 94 15.78 -0.40 -0.73
N GLY A 95 14.65 -0.75 -1.35
CA GLY A 95 14.51 -2.06 -2.00
C GLY A 95 15.60 -2.26 -3.05
N GLU A 96 16.29 -3.40 -2.98
CA GLU A 96 17.45 -3.75 -3.84
C GLU A 96 17.11 -3.77 -5.34
N MET A 97 15.83 -3.90 -5.66
CA MET A 97 15.29 -4.02 -7.02
C MET A 97 14.22 -2.94 -7.25
N PRO A 98 13.97 -2.51 -8.50
CA PRO A 98 13.00 -1.48 -8.80
C PRO A 98 11.58 -1.84 -8.36
N LEU A 99 10.77 -0.82 -8.06
CA LEU A 99 9.42 -0.97 -7.52
C LEU A 99 8.53 -1.86 -8.39
N ASN A 100 8.60 -1.74 -9.71
CA ASN A 100 7.78 -2.56 -10.60
C ASN A 100 8.09 -4.06 -10.47
N GLU A 101 9.37 -4.41 -10.30
CA GLU A 101 9.77 -5.79 -10.10
C GLU A 101 9.39 -6.29 -8.70
N GLN A 102 9.48 -5.44 -7.66
CA GLN A 102 9.01 -5.79 -6.31
C GLN A 102 7.52 -6.18 -6.35
N LEU A 103 6.70 -5.36 -7.00
CA LEU A 103 5.26 -5.59 -7.14
C LEU A 103 4.94 -6.86 -7.95
N LYS A 104 5.75 -7.21 -8.95
CA LYS A 104 5.57 -8.44 -9.75
C LYS A 104 5.87 -9.71 -8.95
N LYS A 105 6.81 -9.66 -8.01
CA LYS A 105 7.18 -10.82 -7.17
C LYS A 105 6.11 -11.19 -6.15
N ASP A 106 5.29 -10.23 -5.70
CA ASP A 106 4.21 -10.50 -4.75
C ASP A 106 2.83 -10.49 -5.41
N LYS A 107 2.16 -11.64 -5.42
CA LYS A 107 0.79 -11.79 -5.94
C LYS A 107 -0.24 -10.98 -5.15
N ASN A 108 0.06 -10.62 -3.91
CA ASN A 108 -0.81 -9.82 -3.04
C ASN A 108 -0.61 -8.31 -3.25
N MET A 109 0.29 -7.89 -4.13
CA MET A 109 0.43 -6.51 -4.56
C MET A 109 -0.17 -6.37 -5.95
N SER A 110 -1.18 -5.51 -6.12
CA SER A 110 -1.84 -5.31 -7.42
C SER A 110 -1.31 -4.08 -8.16
N GLY A 111 -0.79 -3.08 -7.46
CA GLY A 111 -0.37 -1.80 -8.04
C GLY A 111 -0.13 -0.73 -6.98
N ILE A 112 -0.21 0.54 -7.37
CA ILE A 112 0.10 1.65 -6.48
C ILE A 112 -0.91 2.80 -6.55
N ARG A 113 -1.06 3.50 -5.43
CA ARG A 113 -1.52 4.89 -5.35
C ARG A 113 -0.34 5.76 -4.96
N VAL A 114 -0.30 6.97 -5.49
CA VAL A 114 0.78 7.93 -5.25
C VAL A 114 0.18 9.15 -4.56
N LEU A 115 0.79 9.55 -3.44
CA LEU A 115 0.40 10.74 -2.69
C LEU A 115 1.62 11.65 -2.53
N ARG A 116 1.39 12.96 -2.51
CA ARG A 116 2.43 13.96 -2.28
C ARG A 116 2.01 14.89 -1.16
N MET A 117 2.93 15.15 -0.23
CA MET A 117 2.73 16.15 0.81
C MET A 117 2.44 17.51 0.18
N LYS A 118 1.36 18.15 0.63
CA LYS A 118 1.06 19.56 0.34
C LYS A 118 1.37 20.36 1.60
N ARG A 119 2.34 21.27 1.52
CA ARG A 119 2.64 22.23 2.58
C ARG A 119 1.96 23.56 2.29
#